data_AF-A0A7D5S4V2-F1
#
_entry.id   AF-A0A7D5S4V2-F1
#
_cell.length_a   1.000
_cell.length_b   1.000
_cell.length_c   1.000
_cell.angle_alpha   90.00
_cell.angle_beta   90.00
_cell.angle_gamma   90.00
#
_symmetry.space_group_name_H-M   'P 1'
#
loop_
_entity.id
_entity.type
_entity.pdbx_description
1 polymer ?
#
loop_
_entity_poly.entity_id
_entity_poly.type
_entity_poly.pdbx_seq_one_letter_code
_entity_poly.pdbx_strand_id
1 'polypeptide(L)'
;MFSSCAQNNSAPSEPAIPATSVVADASPHSEQERQTIRTAHIELQVDEVEKQVVSFQEVVQKLNGHIYHYEMQSNKQAETSCAISLDSIHHSYQTHPQASMKIKVPVAKADTFVRTVLCLPVQVEQMVLDEQDVTDAIQLNQALNQGITGSFRMV
;
A
#
# COMPACT_ATOMS: atom_id res chain seq x y z
N MET A 1 -51.20 19.78 24.84
CA MET A 1 -52.33 18.93 25.28
C MET A 1 -52.74 18.10 24.07
N PHE A 2 -52.66 16.76 23.97
CA PHE A 2 -52.55 15.65 24.92
C PHE A 2 -51.73 14.50 24.30
N SER A 3 -51.02 13.73 25.14
CA SER A 3 -50.37 12.45 24.83
C SER A 3 -51.35 11.27 24.96
N SER A 4 -51.15 10.16 24.25
CA SER A 4 -51.70 8.85 24.67
C SER A 4 -50.89 7.64 24.16
N CYS A 5 -50.19 7.05 25.13
CA CYS A 5 -49.93 5.65 25.50
C CYS A 5 -49.67 4.51 24.48
N ALA A 6 -48.70 3.70 24.92
CA ALA A 6 -48.09 2.49 24.36
C ALA A 6 -48.74 1.18 24.86
N GLN A 7 -48.24 0.06 24.30
CA GLN A 7 -48.24 -1.33 24.81
C GLN A 7 -49.62 -2.04 24.82
N ASN A 8 -49.81 -3.33 24.49
CA ASN A 8 -48.95 -4.50 24.69
C ASN A 8 -49.47 -5.73 23.90
N ASN A 9 -48.52 -6.51 23.38
CA ASN A 9 -48.41 -7.96 23.16
C ASN A 9 -49.62 -8.90 23.36
N SER A 10 -49.83 -9.85 22.41
CA SER A 10 -50.00 -11.32 22.61
C SER A 10 -50.40 -12.05 21.31
N ALA A 11 -49.64 -13.09 20.94
CA ALA A 11 -49.91 -14.09 19.87
C ALA A 11 -51.10 -15.04 20.25
N PRO A 12 -51.58 -16.04 19.45
CA PRO A 12 -50.79 -17.02 18.64
C PRO A 12 -51.44 -17.47 17.30
N SER A 13 -50.70 -18.23 16.46
CA SER A 13 -51.13 -19.43 15.68
C SER A 13 -50.09 -19.82 14.61
N GLU A 14 -49.41 -20.95 14.80
CA GLU A 14 -48.64 -21.69 13.77
C GLU A 14 -49.59 -22.34 12.73
N PRO A 15 -49.10 -22.66 11.52
CA PRO A 15 -48.66 -24.04 11.28
C PRO A 15 -47.35 -24.19 10.47
N ALA A 16 -46.59 -25.20 10.90
CA ALA A 16 -45.50 -25.96 10.28
C ALA A 16 -45.18 -25.75 8.79
N ILE A 17 -43.90 -25.51 8.50
CA ILE A 17 -43.26 -25.76 7.20
C ILE A 17 -42.09 -26.75 7.45
N PRO A 18 -42.03 -27.88 6.72
CA PRO A 18 -41.11 -28.98 7.02
C PRO A 18 -39.64 -28.65 6.73
N ALA A 19 -38.77 -29.23 7.54
CA ALA A 19 -37.33 -29.27 7.36
C ALA A 19 -36.96 -29.85 5.98
N THR A 20 -36.37 -29.03 5.12
CA THR A 20 -35.48 -29.50 4.07
C THR A 20 -34.08 -29.00 4.41
N SER A 21 -33.32 -29.87 5.04
CA SER A 21 -31.87 -29.80 5.09
C SER A 21 -31.33 -29.88 3.66
N VAL A 22 -31.22 -28.72 3.02
CA VAL A 22 -30.32 -28.52 1.87
C VAL A 22 -28.97 -28.15 2.45
N VAL A 23 -28.12 -29.16 2.58
CA VAL A 23 -26.67 -29.01 2.42
C VAL A 23 -26.42 -28.49 1.00
N ALA A 24 -26.63 -27.19 0.81
CA ALA A 24 -26.12 -26.50 -0.35
C ALA A 24 -24.65 -26.22 -0.05
N ASP A 25 -23.84 -27.24 -0.36
CA ASP A 25 -22.46 -27.06 -0.81
C ASP A 25 -22.52 -26.22 -2.10
N ALA A 26 -22.80 -24.93 -1.93
CA ALA A 26 -22.74 -23.93 -2.97
C ALA A 26 -21.47 -23.15 -2.70
N SER A 27 -20.34 -23.79 -3.00
CA SER A 27 -19.11 -23.07 -3.29
C SER A 27 -19.43 -22.05 -4.40
N PRO A 28 -19.38 -20.74 -4.15
CA PRO A 28 -19.45 -19.76 -5.23
C PRO A 28 -18.08 -19.75 -5.90
N HIS A 29 -17.80 -20.76 -6.72
CA HIS A 29 -16.65 -20.78 -7.61
C HIS A 29 -16.99 -19.98 -8.87
N SER A 30 -17.12 -18.66 -8.74
CA SER A 30 -17.36 -17.77 -9.88
C SER A 30 -17.15 -16.31 -9.49
N GLU A 31 -15.88 -15.95 -9.40
CA GLU A 31 -15.25 -14.65 -9.68
C GLU A 31 -13.90 -14.75 -8.97
N GLN A 32 -12.94 -15.33 -9.68
CA GLN A 32 -11.56 -15.41 -9.23
C GLN A 32 -11.10 -13.97 -9.03
N GLU A 33 -11.06 -13.53 -7.77
CA GLU A 33 -10.77 -12.15 -7.37
C GLU A 33 -9.48 -11.70 -8.06
N ARG A 34 -9.60 -10.84 -9.08
CA ARG A 34 -8.45 -10.41 -9.87
C ARG A 34 -7.50 -9.65 -8.96
N GLN A 35 -6.33 -10.24 -8.71
CA GLN A 35 -5.32 -9.66 -7.85
C GLN A 35 -4.51 -8.68 -8.69
N THR A 36 -4.87 -7.40 -8.62
CA THR A 36 -4.16 -6.32 -9.31
C THR A 36 -3.29 -5.56 -8.32
N ILE A 37 -2.04 -5.31 -8.69
CA ILE A 37 -1.07 -4.55 -7.89
C ILE A 37 -0.74 -3.26 -8.62
N ARG A 38 -0.77 -2.12 -7.93
CA ARG A 38 -0.17 -0.89 -8.45
C ARG A 38 1.26 -0.74 -7.98
N THR A 39 2.14 -0.42 -8.90
CA THR A 39 3.53 -0.07 -8.64
C THR A 39 3.65 1.44 -8.72
N ALA A 40 4.06 2.07 -7.63
CA ALA A 40 4.34 3.50 -7.58
C ALA A 40 5.85 3.73 -7.58
N HIS A 41 6.30 4.64 -8.44
CA HIS A 41 7.63 5.21 -8.41
C HIS A 41 7.54 6.67 -7.98
N ILE A 42 8.34 7.06 -6.99
CA ILE A 42 8.27 8.40 -6.40
C ILE A 42 9.68 8.95 -6.25
N GLU A 43 9.87 10.16 -6.75
CA GLU A 43 11.06 10.98 -6.54
C GLU A 43 10.71 12.12 -5.58
N LEU A 44 11.47 12.20 -4.50
CA LEU A 44 11.25 13.08 -3.36
C LEU A 44 12.47 13.98 -3.18
N GLN A 45 12.23 15.27 -2.99
CA GLN A 45 13.22 16.21 -2.49
C GLN A 45 12.95 16.47 -1.01
N VAL A 46 13.96 16.22 -0.17
CA VAL A 46 13.80 16.14 1.29
C VAL A 46 14.99 16.78 1.99
N ASP A 47 14.73 17.68 2.94
CA ASP A 47 15.77 18.29 3.77
C ASP A 47 16.29 17.30 4.83
N GLU A 48 15.38 16.58 5.53
CA GLU A 48 15.70 15.57 6.54
C GLU A 48 15.30 14.15 6.06
N VAL A 49 16.16 13.54 5.24
CA VAL A 49 15.82 12.27 4.55
C VAL A 49 15.49 11.13 5.51
N GLU A 50 16.31 10.89 6.53
CA GLU A 50 16.18 9.70 7.39
C GLU A 50 14.83 9.63 8.09
N LYS A 51 14.37 10.76 8.63
CA LYS A 51 13.11 10.87 9.35
C LYS A 51 11.90 10.76 8.41
N GLN A 52 12.00 11.39 7.25
CA GLN A 52 10.97 11.37 6.21
C GLN A 52 10.77 9.95 5.68
N VAL A 53 11.85 9.22 5.43
CA VAL A 53 11.81 7.84 4.90
C VAL A 53 11.20 6.87 5.89
N VAL A 54 11.53 6.96 7.19
CA VAL A 54 10.90 6.12 8.22
C VAL A 54 9.40 6.40 8.31
N SER A 55 9.03 7.68 8.36
CA SER A 55 7.61 8.09 8.40
C SER A 55 6.85 7.59 7.16
N PHE A 56 7.50 7.67 5.99
CA PHE A 56 6.96 7.20 4.73
C PHE A 56 6.81 5.68 4.70
N GLN A 57 7.80 4.94 5.20
CA GLN A 57 7.76 3.49 5.32
C GLN A 57 6.62 3.03 6.22
N GLU A 58 6.39 3.70 7.35
CA GLU A 58 5.26 3.41 8.23
C GLU A 58 3.91 3.61 7.52
N VAL A 59 3.78 4.69 6.74
CA VAL A 59 2.56 4.96 5.95
C VAL A 59 2.32 3.85 4.93
N VAL A 60 3.36 3.46 4.18
CA VAL A 60 3.28 2.40 3.18
C VAL A 60 2.88 1.07 3.84
N GLN A 61 3.48 0.72 4.99
CA GLN A 61 3.15 -0.49 5.73
C GLN A 61 1.71 -0.50 6.24
N LYS A 62 1.20 0.63 6.74
CA LYS A 62 -0.21 0.78 7.18
C LYS A 62 -1.20 0.53 6.05
N LEU A 63 -0.79 0.73 4.80
CA LEU A 63 -1.61 0.52 3.60
C LEU A 63 -1.39 -0.86 2.98
N ASN A 64 -0.73 -1.78 3.69
CA ASN A 64 -0.30 -3.09 3.21
C ASN A 64 0.56 -3.01 1.94
N GLY A 65 1.25 -1.89 1.75
CA GLY A 65 2.21 -1.71 0.67
C GLY A 65 3.60 -2.20 1.06
N HIS A 66 4.45 -2.41 0.06
CA HIS A 66 5.82 -2.87 0.23
C HIS A 66 6.80 -2.02 -0.60
N ILE A 67 7.84 -1.51 0.05
CA ILE A 67 8.95 -0.80 -0.61
C ILE A 67 9.97 -1.85 -0.98
N TYR A 68 10.24 -2.02 -2.28
CA TYR A 68 11.18 -3.05 -2.76
C TYR A 68 12.48 -2.44 -3.31
N HIS A 69 12.52 -1.12 -3.50
CA HIS A 69 13.71 -0.41 -3.91
C HIS A 69 13.70 1.01 -3.33
N TYR A 70 14.86 1.41 -2.82
CA TYR A 70 15.12 2.72 -2.25
C TYR A 70 16.52 3.14 -2.65
N GLU A 71 16.64 4.34 -3.20
CA GLU A 71 17.90 4.97 -3.56
C GLU A 71 17.91 6.42 -3.07
N MET A 72 19.07 6.90 -2.60
CA MET A 72 19.25 8.27 -2.14
C MET A 72 20.51 8.85 -2.77
N GLN A 73 20.37 10.05 -3.34
CA GLN A 73 21.46 10.80 -3.92
C GLN A 73 21.49 12.19 -3.27
N SER A 74 22.66 12.64 -2.83
CA SER A 74 22.84 14.00 -2.31
C SER A 74 23.69 14.77 -3.29
N ASN A 75 23.09 15.75 -3.97
CA ASN A 75 23.80 16.56 -4.94
C ASN A 75 24.23 17.90 -4.30
N LYS A 76 25.51 18.25 -4.47
CA LYS A 76 26.08 19.53 -4.04
C LYS A 76 25.79 20.56 -5.13
N GLN A 77 24.78 21.41 -4.92
CA GLN A 77 24.35 22.36 -5.94
C GLN A 77 25.13 23.68 -5.92
N ALA A 78 25.65 24.09 -4.76
CA ALA A 78 26.38 25.35 -4.66
C ALA A 78 27.62 25.19 -3.78
N GLU A 79 28.75 25.67 -4.29
CA GLU A 79 29.98 25.88 -3.54
C GLU A 79 30.25 27.38 -3.51
N THR A 80 30.31 27.95 -2.30
CA THR A 80 30.74 29.33 -2.11
C THR A 80 32.05 29.33 -1.33
N SER A 81 33.07 29.92 -1.93
CA SER A 81 34.38 30.09 -1.30
C SER A 81 34.56 31.56 -0.93
N CYS A 82 34.68 31.84 0.36
CA CYS A 82 34.98 33.19 0.87
C CYS A 82 36.38 33.20 1.49
N ALA A 83 37.25 34.09 1.01
CA ALA A 83 38.54 34.34 1.66
C ALA A 83 38.29 35.11 2.96
N ILE A 84 38.60 34.48 4.10
CA ILE A 84 38.47 35.09 5.44
C ILE A 84 39.74 35.86 5.79
N SER A 85 40.90 35.35 5.36
CA SER A 85 42.23 35.91 5.65
C SER A 85 43.17 35.69 4.47
N LEU A 86 44.40 36.22 4.54
CA LEU A 86 45.46 36.01 3.54
C LEU A 86 45.83 34.52 3.34
N ASP A 87 45.52 33.67 4.31
CA ASP A 87 45.85 32.24 4.33
C ASP A 87 44.62 31.32 4.52
N SER A 88 43.42 31.88 4.66
CA SER A 88 42.22 31.10 5.00
C SER A 88 41.09 31.32 4.00
N ILE A 89 40.65 30.22 3.39
CA ILE A 89 39.47 30.16 2.51
C ILE A 89 38.44 29.28 3.18
N HIS A 90 37.22 29.80 3.34
CA HIS A 90 36.08 29.07 3.86
C HIS A 90 35.22 28.55 2.71
N HIS A 91 35.00 27.24 2.67
CA HIS A 91 34.12 26.59 1.72
C HIS A 91 32.79 26.27 2.38
N SER A 92 31.71 26.83 1.84
CA SER A 92 30.33 26.48 2.21
C SER A 92 29.71 25.69 1.07
N TYR A 93 29.10 24.55 1.40
CA TYR A 93 28.42 23.69 0.43
C TYR A 93 26.93 23.64 0.76
N GLN A 94 26.08 23.87 -0.25
CA GLN A 94 24.65 23.61 -0.15
C GLN A 94 24.33 22.27 -0.81
N THR A 95 23.79 21.34 -0.03
CA THR A 95 23.37 20.01 -0.50
C THR A 95 21.85 19.91 -0.51
N HIS A 96 21.29 19.37 -1.59
CA HIS A 96 19.87 19.00 -1.66
C HIS A 96 19.78 17.48 -1.84
N PRO A 97 19.32 16.74 -0.82
CA PRO A 97 19.07 15.32 -0.94
C PRO A 97 17.86 15.05 -1.83
N GLN A 98 18.01 14.08 -2.72
CA GLN A 98 16.94 13.49 -3.53
C GLN A 98 16.84 12.00 -3.18
N ALA A 99 15.62 11.51 -3.00
CA ALA A 99 15.33 10.12 -2.72
C ALA A 99 14.37 9.55 -3.77
N SER A 100 14.68 8.37 -4.28
CA SER A 100 13.87 7.66 -5.26
C SER A 100 13.40 6.33 -4.67
N MET A 101 12.10 6.07 -4.74
CA MET A 101 11.47 4.91 -4.13
C MET A 101 10.62 4.16 -5.15
N LYS A 102 10.63 2.83 -5.07
CA LYS A 102 9.69 1.98 -5.80
C LYS A 102 8.89 1.11 -4.83
N ILE A 103 7.58 1.18 -5.00
CA ILE A 103 6.61 0.73 -4.00
C ILE A 103 5.55 -0.09 -4.70
N LYS A 104 5.12 -1.19 -4.10
CA LYS A 104 3.95 -1.97 -4.52
C LYS A 104 2.83 -1.73 -3.52
N VAL A 105 1.66 -1.34 -3.99
CA VAL A 105 0.47 -1.12 -3.17
C VAL A 105 -0.71 -1.85 -3.81
N PRO A 106 -1.58 -2.53 -3.03
CA PRO A 106 -2.82 -3.09 -3.56
C PRO A 106 -3.70 -2.01 -4.21
N VAL A 107 -4.37 -2.33 -5.32
CA VAL A 107 -5.23 -1.35 -6.03
C VAL A 107 -6.25 -0.70 -5.11
N ALA A 108 -6.88 -1.47 -4.22
CA ALA A 108 -7.88 -0.97 -3.27
C ALA A 108 -7.38 0.14 -2.32
N LYS A 109 -6.06 0.27 -2.13
CA LYS A 109 -5.44 1.26 -1.24
C LYS A 109 -4.60 2.31 -1.99
N ALA A 110 -4.50 2.22 -3.32
CA ALA A 110 -3.67 3.11 -4.12
C ALA A 110 -4.13 4.57 -4.06
N ASP A 111 -5.44 4.85 -4.16
CA ASP A 111 -5.97 6.21 -4.04
C ASP A 111 -5.74 6.82 -2.65
N THR A 112 -5.85 5.99 -1.61
CA THR A 112 -5.55 6.43 -0.23
C THR A 112 -4.06 6.72 -0.08
N PHE A 113 -3.20 5.91 -0.70
CA PHE A 113 -1.77 6.13 -0.73
C PHE A 113 -1.42 7.46 -1.38
N VAL A 114 -1.89 7.71 -2.61
CA VAL A 114 -1.65 8.98 -3.34
C VAL A 114 -2.06 10.17 -2.48
N ARG A 115 -3.27 10.13 -1.90
CA ARG A 115 -3.76 11.22 -1.04
C ARG A 115 -2.90 11.42 0.20
N THR A 116 -2.38 10.35 0.79
CA THR A 116 -1.52 10.43 1.96
C THR A 116 -0.17 11.05 1.59
N VAL A 117 0.44 10.62 0.48
CA VAL A 117 1.72 11.17 -0.01
C VAL A 117 1.60 12.66 -0.31
N LEU A 118 0.51 13.09 -0.99
CA LEU A 118 0.28 14.50 -1.30
C LEU A 118 0.00 15.37 -0.06
N CYS A 119 -0.39 14.77 1.06
CA CYS A 119 -0.63 15.49 2.32
C CYS A 119 0.63 15.60 3.19
N LEU A 120 1.69 14.86 2.86
CA LEU A 120 2.95 14.95 3.59
C LEU A 120 3.65 16.28 3.26
N PRO A 121 4.35 16.90 4.23
CA PRO A 121 5.13 18.12 4.01
C PRO A 121 6.46 17.79 3.32
N VAL A 122 6.38 17.21 2.13
CA VAL A 122 7.51 16.81 1.30
C VAL A 122 7.32 17.31 -0.11
N GLN A 123 8.40 17.72 -0.74
CA GLN A 123 8.37 18.11 -2.14
C GLN A 123 8.51 16.85 -3.00
N VAL A 124 7.38 16.43 -3.57
CA VAL A 124 7.35 15.34 -4.56
C VAL A 124 7.69 15.95 -5.92
N GLU A 125 8.83 15.56 -6.48
CA GLU A 125 9.28 16.05 -7.79
C GLU A 125 8.59 15.28 -8.92
N GLN A 126 8.49 13.96 -8.76
CA GLN A 126 7.81 13.10 -9.72
C GLN A 126 7.12 11.93 -9.00
N MET A 127 5.91 11.59 -9.45
CA MET A 127 5.22 10.36 -9.06
C MET A 127 4.65 9.68 -10.30
N VAL A 128 5.04 8.43 -10.52
CA VAL A 128 4.52 7.56 -11.60
C VAL A 128 3.79 6.39 -10.95
N LEU A 129 2.58 6.09 -11.43
CA LEU A 129 1.77 4.99 -10.93
C LEU A 129 1.40 4.06 -12.08
N ASP A 130 1.99 2.88 -12.07
CA ASP A 130 1.72 1.81 -13.03
C ASP A 130 0.79 0.76 -12.41
N GLU A 131 -0.20 0.29 -13.17
CA GLU A 131 -1.10 -0.78 -12.75
C GLU A 131 -0.73 -2.07 -13.50
N GLN A 132 -0.58 -3.16 -12.76
CA GLN A 132 -0.26 -4.48 -13.32
C GLN A 132 -1.21 -5.53 -12.76
N ASP A 133 -1.89 -6.27 -13.64
CA ASP A 133 -2.67 -7.45 -13.27
C ASP A 133 -1.71 -8.64 -13.10
N VAL A 134 -1.64 -9.19 -11.89
CA VAL A 134 -0.75 -10.32 -11.55
C VAL A 134 -1.53 -11.62 -11.34
N THR A 135 -2.83 -11.62 -11.65
CA THR A 135 -3.75 -12.75 -11.43
C THR A 135 -3.21 -14.04 -12.04
N ASP A 136 -2.81 -14.02 -13.32
CA ASP A 136 -2.33 -15.20 -14.02
C ASP A 136 -0.99 -15.72 -13.49
N ALA A 137 -0.09 -14.80 -13.14
CA ALA A 137 1.21 -15.14 -12.58
C ALA A 137 1.07 -15.82 -11.21
N ILE A 138 0.13 -15.35 -10.38
CA ILE A 138 -0.13 -15.93 -9.06
C ILE A 138 -0.74 -17.33 -9.20
N GLN A 139 -1.73 -17.48 -10.09
CA GLN A 139 -2.36 -18.79 -10.35
C GLN A 139 -1.34 -19.83 -10.83
N LEU A 140 -0.47 -19.44 -11.77
CA LEU A 140 0.59 -20.31 -12.26
C LEU A 140 1.55 -20.73 -11.13
N ASN A 141 2.00 -19.79 -10.31
CA ASN A 141 2.89 -20.08 -9.18
C ASN A 141 2.20 -20.98 -8.12
N GLN A 142 0.91 -20.79 -7.86
CA GLN A 142 0.15 -21.66 -6.95
C GLN A 142 0.06 -23.09 -7.49
N ALA A 143 -0.24 -23.25 -8.79
CA ALA A 143 -0.30 -24.56 -9.43
C ALA A 143 1.06 -25.30 -9.39
N LEU A 144 2.16 -24.58 -9.63
CA LEU A 144 3.52 -25.14 -9.56
C LEU A 144 3.87 -25.63 -8.15
N ASN A 145 3.56 -24.85 -7.12
CA ASN A 145 3.84 -25.24 -5.72
C ASN A 145 3.04 -26.47 -5.26
N GLN A 146 1.81 -26.63 -5.75
CA GLN A 146 0.99 -27.81 -5.45
C GLN A 146 1.54 -29.07 -6.14
N GLY A 147 2.07 -28.94 -7.37
CA GLY A 147 2.70 -30.05 -8.09
C GLY A 147 3.97 -30.61 -7.42
N ILE A 148 4.75 -29.75 -6.74
CA ILE A 148 5.98 -30.15 -6.04
C ILE A 148 5.66 -30.96 -4.77
N THR A 149 4.55 -30.65 -4.10
CA THR A 149 4.15 -31.33 -2.85
C THR A 149 3.56 -32.73 -3.11
N GLY A 150 3.01 -32.98 -4.32
CA GLY A 150 2.51 -34.29 -4.74
C GLY A 150 3.60 -35.30 -5.15
N SER A 151 4.83 -34.85 -5.41
CA SER A 151 5.90 -35.70 -5.95
C SER A 151 6.80 -36.36 -4.90
N PHE A 152 6.65 -36.05 -3.59
CA PHE A 152 7.53 -36.56 -2.53
C PHE A 152 6.93 -37.72 -1.71
N ARG A 153 6.08 -38.55 -2.34
CA ARG A 153 5.49 -39.74 -1.70
C ARG A 153 5.68 -41.02 -2.54
N MET A 154 6.94 -41.34 -2.81
CA MET A 154 7.48 -42.70 -3.04
C MET A 154 8.91 -42.59 -2.51
N VAL A 155 9.33 -43.31 -1.47
CA VAL A 155 9.46 -44.77 -1.32
C VAL A 155 9.35 -45.13 0.16
#